data_AF-A0A486XG64-F1
#
_entry.id   AF-A0A486XG64-F1
#
_cell.length_a   1.000
_cell.length_b   1.000
_cell.length_c   1.000
_cell.angle_alpha   90.00
_cell.angle_beta   90.00
_cell.angle_gamma   90.00
#
_symmetry.space_group_name_H-M   'P 1'
#
loop_
_entity.id
_entity.type
_entity.pdbx_description
1 polymer ?
#
loop_
_entity_poly.entity_id
_entity_poly.type
_entity_poly.pdbx_seq_one_letter_code
_entity_poly.pdbx_strand_id
1 'polypeptide(L)'
;MIWAASITSVIGAAYTSVSFLTTFSPFIAKHRNCWIIVFIVISTAVLATIGKPAQVLVFVGTLNGLILPISLGLILLAAHRSKIVGDYKHPVWMTAAGALVVILMAVLSIMTLSKYIGNLMA
;
A
#
# COMPACT_ATOMS: atom_id res chain seq x y z
N MET A 1 -16.86 -9.49 -15.90
CA MET A 1 -16.36 -8.37 -15.07
C MET A 1 -15.32 -8.81 -14.04
N ILE A 2 -15.63 -9.77 -13.16
CA ILE A 2 -14.74 -10.18 -12.06
C ILE A 2 -13.36 -10.62 -12.56
N TRP A 3 -13.29 -11.41 -13.63
CA TRP A 3 -12.03 -11.83 -14.26
C TRP A 3 -11.14 -10.66 -14.70
N ALA A 4 -11.68 -9.69 -15.44
CA ALA A 4 -10.92 -8.54 -15.92
C ALA A 4 -10.45 -7.62 -14.78
N ALA A 5 -11.30 -7.41 -13.77
CA ALA A 5 -10.97 -6.64 -12.58
C ALA A 5 -9.84 -7.30 -11.75
N SER A 6 -9.92 -8.62 -11.57
CA SER A 6 -8.89 -9.39 -10.86
C SER A 6 -7.53 -9.34 -11.57
N ILE A 7 -7.50 -9.50 -12.89
CA ILE A 7 -6.26 -9.43 -13.68
C ILE A 7 -5.60 -8.04 -13.53
N THR A 8 -6.38 -6.97 -13.67
CA THR A 8 -5.87 -5.59 -13.57
C THR A 8 -5.33 -5.28 -12.17
N SER A 9 -5.98 -5.77 -11.12
CA SER A 9 -5.54 -5.62 -9.74
C SER A 9 -4.22 -6.37 -9.45
N VAL A 10 -4.12 -7.63 -9.90
CA VAL A 10 -2.90 -8.45 -9.73
C VAL A 10 -1.71 -7.81 -10.47
N ILE A 11 -1.94 -7.34 -11.69
CA ILE A 11 -0.91 -6.65 -12.49
C ILE A 11 -0.49 -5.35 -11.81
N GLY A 12 -1.43 -4.53 -11.34
CA GLY A 12 -1.13 -3.28 -10.64
C GLY A 12 -0.33 -3.49 -9.34
N ALA A 13 -0.68 -4.52 -8.56
CA ALA A 13 0.07 -4.90 -7.37
C ALA A 13 1.50 -5.35 -7.71
N ALA A 14 1.67 -6.20 -8.73
CA ALA A 14 2.98 -6.65 -9.17
C ALA A 14 3.87 -5.50 -9.68
N TYR A 15 3.31 -4.57 -10.46
CA TYR A 15 4.05 -3.38 -10.91
C TYR A 15 4.50 -2.50 -9.75
N THR A 16 3.64 -2.29 -8.75
CA THR A 16 3.97 -1.50 -7.56
C THR A 16 5.11 -2.17 -6.77
N SER A 17 5.00 -3.48 -6.49
CA SER A 17 6.03 -4.25 -5.79
C SER A 17 7.36 -4.26 -6.54
N VAL A 18 7.35 -4.52 -7.85
CA VAL A 18 8.57 -4.53 -8.66
C VAL A 18 9.16 -3.13 -8.79
N SER A 19 8.33 -2.08 -8.86
CA SER A 19 8.82 -0.70 -8.85
C SER A 19 9.57 -0.37 -7.57
N PHE A 20 9.06 -0.80 -6.40
CA PHE A 20 9.81 -0.67 -5.15
C PHE A 20 11.13 -1.44 -5.20
N LEU A 21 11.13 -2.68 -5.70
CA LEU A 21 12.32 -3.52 -5.79
C LEU A 21 13.39 -2.93 -6.74
N THR A 22 12.98 -2.35 -7.87
CA THR A 22 13.88 -1.70 -8.83
C THR A 22 14.55 -0.44 -8.27
N THR A 23 13.89 0.27 -7.35
CA THR A 23 14.47 1.46 -6.68
C THR A 23 15.64 1.08 -5.77
N PHE A 24 15.64 -0.14 -5.21
CA PHE A 24 16.71 -0.63 -4.34
C PHE A 24 17.89 -1.28 -5.11
N SER A 25 17.71 -1.72 -6.37
CA SER A 25 18.80 -2.30 -7.17
C SER A 25 18.64 -2.09 -8.67
N PRO A 26 19.64 -1.49 -9.36
CA PRO A 26 19.62 -1.28 -10.82
C PRO A 26 19.68 -2.58 -11.63
N PHE A 27 20.05 -3.71 -11.00
CA PHE A 27 20.11 -5.02 -11.66
C PHE A 27 18.71 -5.55 -12.04
N ILE A 28 17.68 -5.16 -11.28
CA ILE A 28 16.29 -5.57 -11.46
C ILE A 28 15.61 -4.72 -12.55
N ALA A 29 16.08 -3.48 -12.75
CA ALA A 29 15.56 -2.56 -13.76
C ALA A 29 15.77 -3.08 -15.20
N LYS A 30 16.86 -3.83 -15.44
CA LYS A 30 17.20 -4.36 -16.77
C LYS A 30 16.30 -5.53 -17.23
N HIS A 31 15.63 -6.21 -16.29
CA HIS A 31 14.74 -7.36 -16.58
C HIS A 31 13.38 -7.26 -15.88
N ARG A 32 12.78 -6.06 -15.86
CA ARG A 32 11.53 -5.77 -15.13
C ARG A 32 10.38 -6.73 -15.47
N ASN A 33 10.20 -7.07 -16.73
CA ASN A 33 9.14 -7.98 -17.19
C ASN A 33 9.32 -9.41 -16.66
N CYS A 34 10.57 -9.90 -16.62
CA CYS A 34 10.88 -11.23 -16.07
C CYS A 34 10.58 -11.27 -14.57
N TRP A 35 10.96 -10.23 -13.83
CA TRP A 35 10.68 -10.12 -12.40
C TRP A 35 9.18 -10.03 -12.08
N ILE A 36 8.38 -9.35 -12.90
CA ILE A 36 6.92 -9.33 -12.74
C ILE A 36 6.34 -10.74 -12.90
N ILE A 37 6.73 -11.47 -13.95
CA ILE A 37 6.25 -12.83 -14.20
C ILE A 37 6.64 -13.77 -13.06
N VAL A 38 7.90 -13.72 -12.62
CA VAL A 38 8.39 -14.52 -11.49
C VAL A 38 7.62 -14.19 -10.20
N PHE A 39 7.36 -12.90 -9.93
CA PHE A 39 6.59 -12.48 -8.77
C PHE A 39 5.15 -13.02 -8.78
N ILE A 40 4.49 -13.01 -9.94
CA ILE A 40 3.13 -13.56 -10.10
C ILE A 40 3.15 -15.08 -9.87
N VAL A 41 4.07 -15.81 -10.50
CA VAL A 41 4.17 -17.28 -10.37
C VAL A 41 4.41 -17.69 -8.91
N ILE A 42 5.33 -17.00 -8.23
CA ILE A 42 5.59 -17.25 -6.79
C ILE A 42 4.35 -16.95 -5.96
N SER A 43 3.69 -15.80 -6.19
CA SER A 43 2.48 -15.43 -5.45
C SER A 43 1.35 -16.46 -5.62
N THR A 44 1.18 -16.98 -6.84
CA THR A 44 0.22 -18.05 -7.13
C THR A 44 0.59 -19.36 -6.43
N ALA A 45 1.87 -19.74 -6.41
CA ALA A 45 2.34 -20.95 -5.73
C ALA A 45 2.14 -20.88 -4.20
N VAL A 46 2.42 -19.72 -3.60
CA VAL A 46 2.19 -19.45 -2.17
C VAL A 46 0.69 -19.54 -1.86
N LEU A 47 -0.16 -18.92 -2.68
CA LEU A 47 -1.62 -19.00 -2.50
C LEU A 47 -2.13 -20.44 -2.60
N ALA A 48 -1.63 -21.21 -3.56
CA ALA A 48 -2.03 -22.61 -3.78
C ALA A 48 -1.63 -23.54 -2.63
N THR A 49 -0.56 -23.23 -1.89
CA THR A 49 -0.01 -24.09 -0.82
C THR A 49 -0.54 -23.75 0.57
N ILE A 50 -0.83 -22.48 0.88
CA ILE A 50 -1.26 -22.04 2.23
C ILE A 50 -2.76 -22.20 2.50
N GLY A 51 -3.62 -22.08 1.48
CA GLY A 51 -5.06 -22.39 1.59
C GLY A 51 -5.90 -21.54 2.56
N LYS A 52 -5.34 -20.52 3.23
CA LYS A 52 -6.03 -19.65 4.20
C LYS A 52 -6.20 -18.20 3.71
N PRO A 53 -7.02 -17.95 2.66
CA PRO A 53 -7.17 -16.62 2.07
C PRO A 53 -7.81 -15.60 3.02
N ALA A 54 -8.73 -16.03 3.89
CA ALA A 54 -9.44 -15.13 4.79
C ALA A 54 -8.51 -14.47 5.82
N GLN A 55 -7.60 -15.24 6.45
CA GLN A 55 -6.67 -14.68 7.43
C GLN A 55 -5.65 -13.74 6.77
N VAL A 56 -5.16 -14.10 5.59
CA VAL A 56 -4.27 -13.23 4.79
C VAL A 56 -4.99 -11.94 4.38
N LEU A 57 -6.25 -12.03 3.95
CA LEU A 57 -7.03 -10.87 3.54
C LEU A 57 -7.21 -9.87 4.69
N VAL A 58 -7.53 -10.34 5.90
CA VAL A 58 -7.69 -9.40 7.01
C VAL A 58 -6.35 -8.85 7.51
N PHE A 59 -5.29 -9.65 7.52
CA PHE A 59 -3.95 -9.17 7.87
C PHE A 59 -3.44 -8.10 6.89
N VAL A 60 -3.60 -8.32 5.58
CA VAL A 60 -3.26 -7.33 4.56
C VAL A 60 -4.17 -6.10 4.67
N GLY A 61 -5.45 -6.28 5.04
CA GLY A 61 -6.39 -5.20 5.31
C GLY A 61 -5.97 -4.30 6.48
N THR A 62 -5.51 -4.87 7.60
CA THR A 62 -5.02 -4.07 8.74
C THR A 62 -3.73 -3.32 8.40
N LEU A 63 -2.80 -3.94 7.67
CA LEU A 63 -1.61 -3.28 7.16
C LEU A 63 -1.94 -2.14 6.19
N ASN A 64 -2.91 -2.33 5.29
CA ASN A 64 -3.35 -1.29 4.37
C ASN A 64 -4.05 -0.12 5.10
N GLY A 65 -4.86 -0.42 6.12
CA GLY A 65 -5.42 0.62 6.98
C GLY A 65 -4.32 1.51 7.57
N LEU A 66 -3.20 0.92 8.00
CA LEU A 66 -2.06 1.64 8.57
C LEU A 66 -1.18 2.36 7.54
N ILE A 67 -1.02 1.82 6.33
CA ILE A 67 -0.17 2.42 5.28
C ILE A 67 -0.74 3.75 4.77
N LEU A 68 -2.08 3.88 4.74
CA LEU A 68 -2.81 5.05 4.27
C LEU A 68 -2.48 6.34 5.04
N PRO A 69 -2.66 6.42 6.38
CA PRO A 69 -2.36 7.62 7.15
C PRO A 69 -0.86 7.95 7.14
N ILE A 70 0.01 6.94 7.13
CA ILE A 70 1.46 7.14 7.06
C ILE A 70 1.85 7.77 5.72
N SER A 71 1.40 7.17 4.61
CA SER A 71 1.73 7.65 3.26
C SER A 71 1.14 9.03 3.00
N LEU A 72 -0.12 9.25 3.37
CA LEU A 72 -0.80 10.54 3.19
C LEU A 72 -0.16 11.62 4.05
N GLY A 73 0.20 11.32 5.30
CA GLY A 73 0.93 12.23 6.18
C GLY A 73 2.31 12.61 5.63
N LEU A 74 3.04 11.64 5.08
CA LEU A 74 4.33 11.88 4.44
C LEU A 74 4.20 12.75 3.18
N ILE A 75 3.17 12.51 2.36
CA ILE A 75 2.87 13.30 1.17
C ILE A 75 2.46 14.73 1.54
N LEU A 76 1.64 14.93 2.58
CA LEU A 76 1.28 16.25 3.10
C LEU A 76 2.50 17.04 3.57
N LEU A 77 3.39 16.38 4.32
CA LEU A 77 4.63 16.99 4.80
C LEU A 77 5.58 17.33 3.62
N ALA A 78 5.65 16.45 2.63
CA ALA A 78 6.42 16.68 1.40
C ALA A 78 5.80 17.79 0.53
N ALA A 79 4.48 17.91 0.50
CA ALA A 79 3.76 18.93 -0.26
C ALA A 79 4.03 20.35 0.24
N HIS A 80 4.42 20.50 1.52
CA HIS A 80 4.80 21.78 2.12
C HIS A 80 6.29 22.12 1.93
N ARG A 81 7.10 21.19 1.39
CA ARG A 81 8.50 21.45 1.06
C ARG A 81 8.59 22.02 -0.36
N SER A 82 8.82 23.33 -0.48
CA SER A 82 9.07 24.02 -1.77
C SER A 82 10.21 23.39 -2.59
N LYS A 83 11.15 22.70 -1.93
CA LYS A 83 12.27 21.98 -2.57
C LYS A 83 11.84 20.75 -3.39
N ILE A 84 10.65 20.18 -3.13
CA ILE A 84 10.10 18.98 -3.81
C ILE A 84 9.01 19.39 -4.81
N VAL A 85 8.25 20.44 -4.48
CA VAL A 85 7.04 20.85 -5.21
C VAL A 85 7.29 21.98 -6.22
N GLY A 86 8.44 22.65 -6.14
CA GLY A 86 8.78 23.76 -7.05
C GLY A 86 7.87 24.98 -6.81
N ASP A 87 7.30 25.54 -7.88
CA ASP A 87 6.43 26.72 -7.86
C ASP A 87 4.98 26.46 -7.39
N TYR A 88 4.62 25.21 -7.08
CA TYR A 88 3.23 24.87 -6.75
C TYR A 88 2.89 25.22 -5.29
N LYS A 89 2.07 26.24 -5.09
CA LYS A 89 1.51 26.57 -3.76
C LYS A 89 0.38 25.60 -3.44
N HIS A 90 0.66 24.59 -2.62
CA HIS A 90 -0.36 23.64 -2.18
C HIS A 90 -1.46 24.39 -1.41
N PRO A 91 -2.73 24.35 -1.86
CA PRO A 91 -3.80 25.13 -1.25
C PRO A 91 -4.08 24.64 0.18
N VAL A 92 -4.15 25.60 1.10
CA VAL A 92 -4.29 25.36 2.55
C VAL A 92 -5.55 24.55 2.89
N TRP A 93 -6.63 24.70 2.11
CA TRP A 93 -7.85 23.88 2.27
C TRP A 93 -7.58 22.40 1.99
N MET A 94 -6.85 22.08 0.92
CA MET A 94 -6.52 20.69 0.57
C MET A 94 -5.60 20.06 1.61
N THR A 95 -4.73 20.87 2.21
CA THR A 95 -3.90 20.48 3.36
C THR A 95 -4.76 20.18 4.59
N ALA A 96 -5.73 21.04 4.92
CA ALA A 96 -6.63 20.86 6.05
C ALA A 96 -7.54 19.63 5.88
N ALA A 97 -8.10 19.42 4.69
CA ALA A 97 -8.89 18.25 4.36
C ALA A 97 -8.05 16.97 4.43
N GLY A 98 -6.83 16.99 3.89
CA GLY A 98 -5.90 15.88 4.00
C GLY A 98 -5.52 15.57 5.46
N ALA A 99 -5.22 16.59 6.27
CA ALA A 99 -4.91 16.41 7.68
C ALA A 99 -6.10 15.83 8.47
N LEU A 100 -7.32 16.27 8.17
CA LEU A 100 -8.54 15.69 8.74
C LEU A 100 -8.66 14.20 8.41
N VAL A 101 -8.46 13.82 7.14
CA VAL A 101 -8.50 12.42 6.70
C VAL A 101 -7.40 11.59 7.36
N VAL A 102 -6.18 12.12 7.50
CA VAL A 102 -5.09 11.44 8.22
C VAL A 102 -5.46 11.17 9.66
N ILE A 103 -6.03 12.15 10.37
CA ILE A 103 -6.45 12.00 11.77
C ILE A 103 -7.55 10.94 11.89
N LEU A 104 -8.59 11.03 11.06
CA LEU A 104 -9.67 10.06 11.05
C LEU A 104 -9.15 8.64 10.78
N MET A 105 -8.34 8.47 9.73
CA MET A 105 -7.74 7.17 9.38
C MET A 105 -6.82 6.64 10.48
N ALA A 106 -6.01 7.50 11.11
CA ALA A 106 -5.15 7.10 12.23
C ALA A 106 -5.97 6.56 13.41
N VAL A 107 -7.08 7.22 13.77
CA VAL A 107 -7.98 6.75 14.83
C VAL A 107 -8.61 5.41 14.47
N LEU A 108 -9.13 5.26 13.24
CA LEU A 108 -9.72 3.99 12.78
C LEU A 108 -8.69 2.85 12.73
N SER A 109 -7.46 3.14 12.32
CA SER A 109 -6.35 2.18 12.33
C SER A 109 -6.01 1.71 13.73
N ILE A 110 -5.88 2.63 14.69
CA ILE A 110 -5.56 2.31 16.09
C ILE A 110 -6.69 1.48 16.71
N MET A 111 -7.96 1.82 16.46
CA MET A 111 -9.10 1.04 16.93
C MET A 111 -9.11 -0.37 16.34
N THR A 112 -8.83 -0.50 15.04
CA THR A 112 -8.78 -1.80 14.36
C THR A 112 -7.65 -2.67 14.91
N LEU A 113 -6.48 -2.08 15.14
CA LEU A 113 -5.31 -2.77 15.70
C LEU A 113 -5.56 -3.20 17.15
N SER A 114 -6.16 -2.32 17.97
CA SER A 114 -6.55 -2.62 19.35
C SER A 114 -7.57 -3.76 19.42
N LYS A 115 -8.58 -3.75 18.54
CA LYS A 115 -9.58 -4.83 18.46
C LYS A 115 -8.94 -6.16 18.04
N TYR A 116 -7.97 -6.13 17.14
CA TYR A 116 -7.23 -7.32 16.70
C TYR A 116 -6.33 -7.90 17.80
N ILE A 117 -5.63 -7.04 18.55
CA ILE A 117 -4.80 -7.44 19.69
C ILE A 117 -5.66 -7.97 20.84
N GLY A 118 -6.81 -7.31 21.12
CA GLY A 118 -7.76 -7.78 22.14
C GLY A 118 -8.35 -9.15 21.83
N ASN A 119 -8.66 -9.42 20.56
CA ASN A 119 -9.12 -10.75 20.10
C ASN A 119 -8.02 -11.83 20.09
N LEU A 120 -6.75 -11.43 20.17
CA LEU A 120 -5.61 -12.35 20.24
C LEU A 120 -5.19 -12.64 21.70
N MET A 121 -5.53 -11.76 22.64
CA MET A 121 -5.27 -11.91 24.09
C MET A 121 -6.43 -12.53 24.88
N ALA A 122 -7.60 -12.74 24.27
CA ALA A 122 -8.75 -13.45 24.83
C ALA A 122 -8.85 -14.87 24.26
#